data_AF-A0A955TGE5-F1
#
_entry.id   AF-A0A955TGE5-F1
#
_cell.length_a   1.000
_cell.length_b   1.000
_cell.length_c   1.000
_cell.angle_alpha   90.00
_cell.angle_beta   90.00
_cell.angle_gamma   90.00
#
_symmetry.space_group_name_H-M   'P 1'
#
loop_
_entity.id
_entity.type
_entity.pdbx_description
1 polymer ?
#
loop_
_entity_poly.entity_id
_entity_poly.type
_entity_poly.pdbx_seq_one_letter_code
_entity_poly.pdbx_strand_id
1 'polypeptide(L)'
;MASRRSASGYGIMVPARHGQVALCTILNTGRFDFERASGAAGWMKVLAGEGRSEADEYGIHSFVYRARKPFHPERLWRRLHETCDGVLRTKGFVWLASRPDWIGIWSQAGGVGAMQGGGRWYAAMPKHEWNVDAEDERRLEALWDPVYGDRQQELVVIGQHIDEAALTRMLDECLLTDNEWQRGLDVWVGSSDPFPPWTTESLIEE
;
A
#
# COMPACT_ATOMS: atom_id res chain seq x y z
N MET A 1 -25.12 -20.56 -2.37
CA MET A 1 -24.24 -20.85 -1.22
C MET A 1 -22.91 -21.38 -1.75
N ALA A 2 -21.90 -20.52 -1.89
CA ALA A 2 -20.60 -20.92 -2.42
C ALA A 2 -19.75 -21.57 -1.30
N SER A 3 -19.34 -22.82 -1.51
CA SER A 3 -18.43 -23.54 -0.62
C SER A 3 -17.04 -22.90 -0.70
N ARG A 4 -16.59 -22.25 0.38
CA ARG A 4 -15.19 -21.84 0.55
C ARG A 4 -14.40 -23.06 1.00
N ARG A 5 -13.53 -23.58 0.14
CA ARG A 5 -12.58 -24.64 0.49
C ARG A 5 -11.23 -24.02 0.86
N SER A 6 -10.60 -24.56 1.88
CA SER A 6 -9.21 -24.27 2.24
C SER A 6 -8.27 -24.76 1.13
N ALA A 7 -7.30 -23.92 0.72
CA ALA A 7 -6.28 -24.28 -0.28
C ALA A 7 -5.28 -25.33 0.24
N SER A 8 -5.18 -25.47 1.57
CA SER A 8 -4.45 -26.55 2.23
C SER A 8 -5.44 -27.53 2.86
N GLY A 9 -5.27 -28.83 2.64
CA GLY A 9 -6.12 -29.88 3.23
C GLY A 9 -6.15 -29.92 4.77
N TYR A 10 -5.37 -29.07 5.45
CA TYR A 10 -5.18 -29.07 6.90
C TYR A 10 -5.46 -27.72 7.59
N GLY A 11 -5.77 -26.67 6.82
CA GLY A 11 -6.10 -25.35 7.37
C GLY A 11 -7.51 -25.32 7.97
N ILE A 12 -7.67 -24.63 9.10
CA ILE A 12 -9.01 -24.23 9.56
C ILE A 12 -9.33 -22.82 9.11
N MET A 13 -10.59 -22.58 8.75
CA MET A 13 -11.09 -21.23 8.54
C MET A 13 -11.66 -20.72 9.87
N VAL A 14 -11.11 -19.60 10.34
CA VAL A 14 -11.63 -18.89 11.51
C VAL A 14 -12.25 -17.57 11.02
N PRO A 15 -13.57 -17.37 11.17
CA PRO A 15 -14.19 -16.09 10.80
C PRO A 15 -13.79 -15.01 11.80
N ALA A 16 -13.35 -13.85 11.29
CA ALA A 16 -13.04 -12.67 12.09
C ALA A 16 -13.87 -11.47 11.60
N ARG A 17 -14.20 -10.54 12.50
CA ARG A 17 -14.80 -9.24 12.17
C ARG A 17 -13.93 -8.14 12.76
N HIS A 18 -13.46 -7.21 11.94
CA HIS A 18 -12.58 -6.11 12.37
C HIS A 18 -11.39 -6.57 13.24
N GLY A 19 -10.69 -7.64 12.81
CA GLY A 19 -9.55 -8.18 13.55
C GLY A 19 -9.90 -8.95 14.83
N GLN A 20 -11.16 -8.94 15.27
CA GLN A 20 -11.57 -9.64 16.49
C GLN A 20 -11.72 -11.13 16.23
N VAL A 21 -10.91 -11.90 16.94
CA VAL A 21 -10.89 -13.36 16.93
C VAL A 21 -10.33 -13.85 18.26
N ALA A 22 -10.81 -14.98 18.76
CA ALA A 22 -10.30 -15.52 20.01
C ALA A 22 -8.81 -15.89 19.84
N LEU A 23 -7.91 -15.26 20.59
CA LEU A 23 -6.47 -15.43 20.42
C LEU A 23 -6.02 -16.89 20.48
N CYS A 24 -6.66 -17.72 21.30
CA CYS A 24 -6.38 -19.16 21.38
C CYS A 24 -6.67 -19.96 20.10
N THR A 25 -7.40 -19.37 19.15
CA THR A 25 -7.65 -19.97 17.83
C THR A 25 -6.56 -19.67 16.82
N ILE A 26 -5.66 -18.72 17.13
CA ILE A 26 -4.53 -18.28 16.28
C ILE A 26 -3.19 -18.59 16.94
N LEU A 27 -3.04 -18.26 18.22
CA LEU A 27 -1.81 -18.42 19.00
C LEU A 27 -1.77 -19.78 19.69
N ASN A 28 -0.57 -20.37 19.78
CA ASN A 28 -0.29 -21.60 20.52
C ASN A 28 -1.21 -22.79 20.16
N THR A 29 -1.66 -22.86 18.91
CA THR A 29 -2.62 -23.89 18.46
C THR A 29 -2.00 -25.29 18.38
N GLY A 30 -0.68 -25.41 18.45
CA GLY A 30 0.05 -26.68 18.30
C GLY A 30 -0.05 -27.30 16.91
N ARG A 31 -0.52 -26.54 15.91
CA ARG A 31 -0.78 -27.03 14.55
C ARG A 31 0.39 -26.92 13.60
N PHE A 32 1.42 -26.17 14.00
CA PHE A 32 2.64 -26.03 13.22
C PHE A 32 3.56 -27.23 13.47
N ASP A 33 3.86 -27.96 12.41
CA ASP A 33 4.83 -29.05 12.39
C ASP A 33 5.94 -28.65 11.40
N PHE A 34 7.13 -28.37 11.92
CA PHE A 34 8.25 -27.84 11.14
C PHE A 34 8.78 -28.86 10.12
N GLU A 35 8.87 -30.15 10.47
CA GLU A 35 9.31 -31.19 9.52
C GLU A 35 8.33 -31.32 8.37
N ARG A 36 7.03 -31.25 8.68
CA ARG A 36 5.99 -31.32 7.66
C ARG A 36 5.87 -30.05 6.81
N ALA A 37 6.08 -28.89 7.41
CA ALA A 37 6.06 -27.59 6.72
C ALA A 37 7.29 -27.38 5.82
N SER A 38 8.47 -27.80 6.29
CA SER A 38 9.71 -27.79 5.49
C SER A 38 9.69 -28.83 4.36
N GLY A 39 8.94 -29.92 4.51
CA GLY A 39 8.67 -30.91 3.46
C GLY A 39 7.62 -30.49 2.42
N ALA A 40 7.06 -29.27 2.50
CA ALA A 40 6.15 -28.73 1.50
C ALA A 40 6.91 -28.46 0.18
N ALA A 41 6.99 -29.51 -0.64
CA ALA A 41 7.82 -29.64 -1.83
C ALA A 41 7.56 -28.61 -2.94
N GLY A 42 6.52 -27.78 -2.85
CA GLY A 42 6.18 -26.79 -3.87
C GLY A 42 7.09 -25.55 -3.84
N TRP A 43 7.29 -24.95 -2.67
CA TRP A 43 8.02 -23.68 -2.55
C TRP A 43 9.52 -23.81 -2.80
N MET A 44 10.15 -24.91 -2.37
CA MET A 44 11.57 -25.18 -2.65
C MET A 44 11.86 -25.37 -4.13
N LYS A 45 10.92 -25.98 -4.88
CA LYS A 45 11.04 -26.11 -6.34
C LYS A 45 10.93 -24.74 -7.01
N VAL A 46 9.93 -23.94 -6.64
CA VAL A 46 9.76 -22.55 -7.15
C VAL A 46 10.99 -21.70 -6.85
N LEU A 47 11.58 -21.79 -5.65
CA LEU A 47 12.81 -21.08 -5.28
C LEU A 47 14.05 -21.56 -6.04
N ALA A 48 14.10 -22.84 -6.40
CA ALA A 48 15.15 -23.41 -7.26
C ALA A 48 14.95 -23.08 -8.76
N GLY A 49 13.91 -22.31 -9.10
CA GLY A 49 13.53 -22.00 -10.49
C GLY A 49 12.81 -23.15 -11.21
N GLU A 50 12.45 -24.20 -10.48
CA GLU A 50 11.73 -25.37 -10.99
C GLU A 50 10.23 -25.22 -10.73
N GLY A 51 9.45 -24.98 -11.78
CA GLY A 51 7.99 -24.82 -11.69
C GLY A 51 7.53 -23.36 -11.62
N ARG A 52 6.22 -23.17 -11.75
CA ARG A 52 5.58 -21.86 -11.68
C ARG A 52 5.19 -21.58 -10.23
N SER A 53 5.40 -20.35 -9.76
CA SER A 53 4.83 -19.94 -8.47
C SER A 53 3.30 -20.00 -8.54
N GLU A 54 2.60 -20.14 -7.42
CA GLU A 54 1.13 -20.02 -7.40
C GLU A 54 0.69 -18.70 -8.04
N ALA A 55 1.47 -17.61 -7.88
CA ALA A 55 1.21 -16.34 -8.53
C ALA A 55 1.27 -16.45 -10.07
N ASP A 56 2.24 -17.18 -10.63
CA ASP A 56 2.34 -17.42 -12.07
C ASP A 56 1.25 -18.38 -12.58
N GLU A 57 0.85 -19.35 -11.76
CA GLU A 57 -0.23 -20.29 -12.08
C GLU A 57 -1.61 -19.60 -12.11
N TYR A 58 -1.85 -18.66 -11.19
CA TYR A 58 -3.08 -17.87 -11.11
C TYR A 58 -3.03 -16.54 -11.88
N GLY A 59 -1.94 -16.26 -12.62
CA GLY A 59 -1.80 -15.03 -13.43
C GLY A 59 -1.82 -13.74 -12.59
N ILE A 60 -1.34 -13.81 -11.35
CA ILE A 60 -1.24 -12.67 -10.44
C ILE A 60 0.06 -11.93 -10.75
N HIS A 61 -0.10 -10.68 -11.17
CA HIS A 61 1.00 -9.77 -11.46
C HIS A 61 0.98 -8.61 -10.47
N SER A 62 2.16 -8.05 -10.20
CA SER A 62 2.30 -6.85 -9.40
C SER A 62 3.24 -5.86 -10.07
N PHE A 63 2.91 -4.59 -9.99
CA PHE A 63 3.80 -3.50 -10.39
C PHE A 63 3.82 -2.41 -9.30
N VAL A 64 4.83 -1.55 -9.34
CA VAL A 64 4.95 -0.42 -8.43
C VAL A 64 4.77 0.87 -9.21
N TYR A 65 3.69 1.59 -8.91
CA TYR A 65 3.47 2.94 -9.39
C TYR A 65 4.30 3.92 -8.57
N ARG A 66 5.08 4.78 -9.26
CA ARG A 66 5.83 5.87 -8.65
C ARG A 66 5.61 7.17 -9.40
N ALA A 67 5.36 8.24 -8.65
CA ALA A 67 5.27 9.59 -9.19
C ALA A 67 5.73 10.60 -8.14
N ARG A 68 6.30 11.72 -8.57
CA ARG A 68 6.81 12.75 -7.66
C ARG A 68 5.83 13.88 -7.38
N LYS A 69 4.78 14.05 -8.19
CA LYS A 69 3.76 15.08 -7.92
C LYS A 69 2.76 14.61 -6.87
N PRO A 70 2.17 15.51 -6.06
CA PRO A 70 1.10 15.14 -5.17
C PRO A 70 -0.20 14.84 -5.94
N PHE A 71 -1.05 14.00 -5.37
CA PHE A 71 -2.41 13.79 -5.87
C PHE A 71 -3.34 14.97 -5.51
N HIS A 72 -4.24 15.29 -6.43
CA HIS A 72 -5.40 16.11 -6.14
C HIS A 72 -6.39 15.31 -5.29
N PRO A 73 -6.77 15.77 -4.08
CA PRO A 73 -7.55 14.97 -3.12
C PRO A 73 -8.90 14.53 -3.70
N GLU A 74 -9.66 15.42 -4.32
CA GLU A 74 -10.98 15.08 -4.89
C GLU A 74 -10.90 14.15 -6.13
N ARG A 75 -9.88 14.28 -6.98
CA ARG A 75 -9.73 13.41 -8.15
C ARG A 75 -9.40 11.99 -7.72
N LEU A 76 -8.44 11.85 -6.80
CA LEU A 76 -8.11 10.56 -6.23
C LEU A 76 -9.32 9.95 -5.54
N TRP A 77 -10.02 10.72 -4.69
CA TRP A 77 -11.23 10.24 -4.02
C TRP A 77 -12.26 9.69 -5.01
N ARG A 78 -12.53 10.41 -6.10
CA ARG A 78 -13.47 9.94 -7.13
C ARG A 78 -13.03 8.62 -7.74
N ARG A 79 -11.75 8.50 -8.13
CA ARG A 79 -11.21 7.26 -8.71
C ARG A 79 -11.24 6.08 -7.74
N LEU A 80 -11.03 6.31 -6.44
CA LEU A 80 -11.12 5.26 -5.42
C LEU A 80 -12.54 4.69 -5.26
N HIS A 81 -13.57 5.43 -5.67
CA HIS A 81 -14.96 4.97 -5.64
C HIS A 81 -15.39 4.30 -6.95
N GLU A 82 -14.50 4.22 -7.93
CA GLU A 82 -14.70 3.50 -9.19
C GLU A 82 -14.08 2.10 -9.09
N THR A 83 -14.65 1.12 -9.80
CA THR A 83 -14.10 -0.24 -9.86
C THR A 83 -12.89 -0.28 -10.78
N CYS A 84 -11.76 -0.79 -10.28
CA CYS A 84 -10.59 -1.11 -11.09
C CYS A 84 -10.60 -2.61 -11.41
N ASP A 85 -10.89 -2.96 -12.67
CA ASP A 85 -10.93 -4.34 -13.10
C ASP A 85 -9.57 -5.03 -12.91
N GLY A 86 -9.60 -6.27 -12.44
CA GLY A 86 -8.41 -7.09 -12.22
C GLY A 86 -7.57 -6.73 -10.98
N VAL A 87 -7.72 -5.53 -10.40
CA VAL A 87 -6.98 -5.14 -9.19
C VAL A 87 -7.52 -5.90 -7.98
N LEU A 88 -6.65 -6.68 -7.34
CA LEU A 88 -6.96 -7.45 -6.14
C LEU A 88 -6.57 -6.69 -4.87
N ARG A 89 -5.42 -6.02 -4.90
CA ARG A 89 -4.87 -5.31 -3.74
C ARG A 89 -4.02 -4.11 -4.17
N THR A 90 -4.11 -3.04 -3.40
CA THR A 90 -3.17 -1.92 -3.48
C THR A 90 -2.64 -1.61 -2.08
N LYS A 91 -1.35 -1.33 -1.94
CA LYS A 91 -0.78 -0.82 -0.69
C LYS A 91 0.35 0.16 -0.99
N GLY A 92 0.50 1.21 -0.19
CA GLY A 92 1.69 2.03 -0.26
C GLY A 92 1.51 3.44 0.27
N PHE A 93 2.42 4.31 -0.11
CA PHE A 93 2.51 5.69 0.33
C PHE A 93 1.87 6.63 -0.69
N VAL A 94 1.09 7.58 -0.17
CA VAL A 94 0.35 8.59 -0.91
C VAL A 94 0.72 9.96 -0.38
N TRP A 95 1.05 10.86 -1.28
CA TRP A 95 1.23 12.28 -1.00
C TRP A 95 0.05 13.08 -1.56
N LEU A 96 -0.76 13.66 -0.68
CA LEU A 96 -1.91 14.51 -1.04
C LEU A 96 -1.52 15.98 -1.03
N ALA A 97 -1.97 16.73 -2.03
CA ALA A 97 -1.71 18.17 -2.12
C ALA A 97 -2.27 18.95 -0.92
N SER A 98 -3.44 18.53 -0.40
CA SER A 98 -4.09 19.15 0.77
C SER A 98 -3.40 18.88 2.10
N ARG A 99 -2.52 17.87 2.15
CA ARG A 99 -1.79 17.43 3.36
C ARG A 99 -0.29 17.30 3.05
N PRO A 100 0.38 18.39 2.63
CA PRO A 100 1.70 18.32 2.00
C PRO A 100 2.81 17.79 2.92
N ASP A 101 2.58 17.87 4.23
CA ASP A 101 3.52 17.43 5.26
C ASP A 101 3.37 15.97 5.67
N TRP A 102 2.24 15.34 5.32
CA TRP A 102 1.89 14.02 5.80
C TRP A 102 2.08 12.93 4.75
N ILE A 103 2.52 11.77 5.22
CA ILE A 103 2.51 10.52 4.47
C ILE A 103 1.12 9.90 4.66
N GLY A 104 0.40 9.70 3.57
CA GLY A 104 -0.79 8.84 3.55
C GLY A 104 -0.39 7.39 3.34
N ILE A 105 -0.98 6.45 4.08
CA ILE A 105 -0.85 5.02 3.83
C ILE A 105 -2.17 4.54 3.24
N TRP A 106 -2.15 4.15 1.97
CA TRP A 106 -3.26 3.50 1.32
C TRP A 106 -3.14 1.98 1.48
N SER A 107 -4.21 1.33 1.92
CA SER A 107 -4.36 -0.13 1.86
C SER A 107 -5.76 -0.47 1.36
N GLN A 108 -5.84 -1.24 0.27
CA GLN A 108 -7.08 -1.74 -0.31
C GLN A 108 -6.95 -3.22 -0.65
N ALA A 109 -7.99 -4.00 -0.39
CA ALA A 109 -8.14 -5.37 -0.84
C ALA A 109 -9.58 -5.59 -1.34
N GLY A 110 -9.72 -5.99 -2.61
CA GLY A 110 -11.01 -6.01 -3.29
C GLY A 110 -11.68 -4.64 -3.27
N GLY A 111 -12.98 -4.61 -2.94
CA GLY A 111 -13.77 -3.37 -2.84
C GLY A 111 -13.68 -2.63 -1.50
N VAL A 112 -12.80 -3.04 -0.59
CA VAL A 112 -12.63 -2.39 0.72
C VAL A 112 -11.25 -1.74 0.77
N GLY A 113 -11.22 -0.44 1.05
CA GLY A 113 -9.99 0.33 1.17
C GLY A 113 -10.05 1.34 2.29
N ALA A 114 -8.87 1.67 2.81
CA ALA A 114 -8.67 2.72 3.80
C ALA A 114 -7.44 3.53 3.43
N MET A 115 -7.44 4.81 3.82
CA MET A 115 -6.26 5.66 3.80
C MET A 115 -6.10 6.37 5.14
N GLN A 116 -4.94 6.19 5.76
CA GLN A 116 -4.63 6.68 7.10
C GLN A 116 -3.31 7.45 7.13
N GLY A 117 -3.04 8.17 8.22
CA GLY A 117 -1.76 8.86 8.41
C GLY A 117 -0.64 7.87 8.74
N GLY A 118 0.50 8.03 8.05
CA GLY A 118 1.73 7.24 8.26
C GLY A 118 2.87 8.02 8.89
N GLY A 119 2.62 9.24 9.38
CA GLY A 119 3.63 10.16 9.87
C GLY A 119 3.89 11.32 8.91
N ARG A 120 5.00 12.04 9.11
CA ARG A 120 5.39 13.20 8.31
C ARG A 120 6.55 12.87 7.38
N TRP A 121 6.59 13.52 6.23
CA TRP A 121 7.75 13.48 5.34
C TRP A 121 8.96 14.13 6.02
N TYR A 122 10.16 13.59 5.80
CA TYR A 122 11.39 14.18 6.32
C TYR A 122 11.62 15.60 5.79
N ALA A 123 11.21 15.86 4.54
CA ALA A 123 11.23 17.18 3.93
C ALA A 123 10.22 18.17 4.54
N ALA A 124 9.35 17.72 5.46
CA ALA A 124 8.45 18.57 6.24
C ALA A 124 8.95 18.79 7.69
N MET A 125 10.09 18.20 8.05
CA MET A 125 10.65 18.23 9.41
C MET A 125 12.04 18.87 9.42
N PRO A 126 12.38 19.68 10.44
CA PRO A 126 13.75 20.10 10.66
C PRO A 126 14.70 18.89 10.78
N LYS A 127 15.90 18.97 10.20
CA LYS A 127 16.86 17.84 10.19
C LYS A 127 17.22 17.31 11.58
N HIS A 128 17.18 18.15 12.62
CA HIS A 128 17.46 17.72 14.00
C HIS A 128 16.34 16.89 14.65
N GLU A 129 15.14 16.85 14.06
CA GLU A 129 14.01 16.02 14.49
C GLU A 129 13.99 14.65 13.78
N TRP A 130 14.89 14.43 12.82
CA TRP A 130 14.94 13.17 12.09
C TRP A 130 15.41 12.03 13.01
N ASN A 131 14.57 11.01 13.17
CA ASN A 131 14.89 9.79 13.92
C ASN A 131 15.28 8.65 12.98
N VAL A 132 16.39 8.84 12.26
CA VAL A 132 16.97 7.84 11.34
C VAL A 132 18.39 7.51 11.77
N ASP A 133 18.79 6.26 11.53
CA ASP A 133 20.21 5.91 11.65
C ASP A 133 21.01 6.39 10.42
N ALA A 134 22.33 6.26 10.50
CA ALA A 134 23.21 6.71 9.43
C ALA A 134 23.04 5.93 8.11
N GLU A 135 22.50 4.71 8.15
CA GLU A 135 22.26 3.91 6.95
C GLU A 135 21.01 4.39 6.21
N ASP A 136 19.93 4.63 6.96
CA ASP A 136 18.69 5.16 6.43
C ASP A 136 18.83 6.62 5.98
N GLU A 137 19.64 7.43 6.67
CA GLU A 137 19.99 8.77 6.20
C GLU A 137 20.66 8.73 4.81
N ARG A 138 21.61 7.83 4.59
CA ARG A 138 22.25 7.66 3.26
C ARG A 138 21.26 7.24 2.18
N ARG A 139 20.32 6.34 2.49
CA ARG A 139 19.26 5.93 1.56
C ARG A 139 18.34 7.10 1.21
N LEU A 140 17.96 7.87 2.21
CA LEU A 140 17.11 9.04 2.07
C LEU A 140 17.78 10.10 1.19
N GLU A 141 19.06 10.39 1.44
CA GLU A 141 19.86 11.31 0.64
C GLU A 141 19.99 10.85 -0.82
N ALA A 142 20.16 9.55 -1.06
CA ALA A 142 20.23 8.99 -2.42
C ALA A 142 18.91 9.11 -3.20
N LEU A 143 17.77 9.15 -2.51
CA LEU A 143 16.43 9.27 -3.09
C LEU A 143 15.87 10.69 -3.04
N TRP A 144 16.64 11.64 -2.49
CA TRP A 144 16.19 13.00 -2.25
C TRP A 144 16.03 13.78 -3.54
N ASP A 145 14.86 14.36 -3.74
CA ASP A 145 14.61 15.26 -4.85
C ASP A 145 14.83 16.73 -4.41
N PRO A 146 15.49 17.58 -5.22
CA PRO A 146 15.71 18.99 -4.86
C PRO A 146 14.44 19.83 -4.65
N VAL A 147 13.33 19.43 -5.28
CA VAL A 147 12.04 20.13 -5.24
C VAL A 147 11.10 19.46 -4.25
N TYR A 148 11.03 18.13 -4.27
CA TYR A 148 10.05 17.37 -3.49
C TYR A 148 10.60 16.83 -2.17
N GLY A 149 11.92 16.73 -2.03
CA GLY A 149 12.59 16.03 -0.94
C GLY A 149 12.34 14.52 -1.02
N ASP A 150 11.94 13.93 0.09
CA ASP A 150 11.58 12.50 0.17
C ASP A 150 10.13 12.21 -0.27
N ARG A 151 9.34 13.25 -0.58
CA ARG A 151 7.94 13.11 -0.97
C ARG A 151 7.80 12.40 -2.31
N GLN A 152 6.94 11.39 -2.34
CA GLN A 152 6.57 10.67 -3.56
C GLN A 152 5.30 9.82 -3.37
N GLN A 153 4.68 9.47 -4.49
CA GLN A 153 3.77 8.34 -4.57
C GLN A 153 4.60 7.07 -4.70
N GLU A 154 4.27 6.04 -3.91
CA GLU A 154 4.82 4.71 -4.10
C GLU A 154 3.76 3.68 -3.73
N LEU A 155 3.15 3.08 -4.74
CA LEU A 155 2.02 2.16 -4.57
C LEU A 155 2.34 0.83 -5.24
N VAL A 156 2.30 -0.26 -4.48
CA VAL A 156 2.24 -1.60 -5.06
C VAL A 156 0.80 -1.91 -5.44
N VAL A 157 0.59 -2.29 -6.69
CA VAL A 157 -0.69 -2.77 -7.21
C VAL A 157 -0.53 -4.23 -7.57
N ILE A 158 -1.44 -5.07 -7.09
CA ILE A 158 -1.44 -6.51 -7.29
C ILE A 158 -2.79 -6.90 -7.88
N GLY A 159 -2.78 -7.66 -8.97
CA GLY A 159 -4.00 -8.07 -9.63
C GLY A 159 -3.83 -9.17 -10.65
N GLN A 160 -4.95 -9.63 -11.20
CA GLN A 160 -5.00 -10.59 -12.31
C GLN A 160 -5.43 -9.87 -13.58
N HIS A 161 -4.74 -10.13 -14.69
CA HIS A 161 -5.03 -9.51 -15.99
C HIS A 161 -5.08 -7.97 -15.95
N ILE A 162 -4.27 -7.35 -15.09
CA ILE A 162 -4.21 -5.90 -14.94
C ILE A 162 -3.56 -5.26 -16.16
N ASP A 163 -4.16 -4.18 -16.66
CA ASP A 163 -3.51 -3.28 -17.62
C ASP A 163 -2.72 -2.22 -16.85
N GLU A 164 -1.43 -2.49 -16.63
CA GLU A 164 -0.51 -1.59 -15.94
C GLU A 164 -0.48 -0.20 -16.56
N ALA A 165 -0.53 -0.09 -17.89
CA ALA A 165 -0.47 1.20 -18.58
C ALA A 165 -1.76 2.00 -18.36
N ALA A 166 -2.92 1.34 -18.37
CA ALA A 166 -4.20 1.99 -18.06
C ALA A 166 -4.28 2.44 -16.60
N LEU A 167 -3.85 1.60 -15.66
CA LEU A 167 -3.82 1.93 -14.23
C LEU A 167 -2.86 3.08 -13.94
N THR A 168 -1.68 3.07 -14.56
CA THR A 168 -0.70 4.17 -14.46
C THR A 168 -1.30 5.48 -14.95
N ARG A 169 -1.93 5.50 -16.14
CA ARG A 169 -2.60 6.70 -16.66
C ARG A 169 -3.73 7.19 -15.74
N MET A 170 -4.53 6.28 -15.21
CA MET A 170 -5.63 6.63 -14.30
C MET A 170 -5.10 7.30 -13.02
N LEU A 171 -4.01 6.79 -12.46
CA LEU A 171 -3.34 7.42 -11.32
C LEU A 171 -2.71 8.77 -11.72
N ASP A 172 -2.04 8.85 -12.87
CA ASP A 172 -1.44 10.10 -13.35
C ASP A 172 -2.48 11.22 -13.55
N GLU A 173 -3.69 10.90 -14.01
CA GLU A 173 -4.81 11.86 -14.12
C GLU A 173 -5.24 12.43 -12.76
N CYS A 174 -4.96 11.71 -11.67
CA CYS A 174 -5.23 12.17 -10.31
C CYS A 174 -4.16 13.11 -9.77
N LEU A 175 -2.96 13.17 -10.39
CA LEU A 175 -1.90 14.07 -9.96
C LEU A 175 -2.27 15.53 -10.22
N LEU A 176 -1.65 16.45 -9.47
CA LEU A 176 -1.70 17.87 -9.83
C LEU A 176 -1.13 18.09 -11.24
N THR A 177 -1.83 18.91 -12.02
CA THR A 177 -1.30 19.43 -13.28
C THR A 177 -0.16 20.42 -13.04
N ASP A 178 0.61 20.74 -14.07
CA ASP A 178 1.70 21.72 -13.96
C ASP A 178 1.20 23.10 -13.48
N ASN A 179 0.06 23.54 -14.01
CA ASN A 179 -0.56 24.81 -13.60
C ASN A 179 -0.99 24.79 -12.12
N GLU A 180 -1.50 23.65 -11.64
CA GLU A 180 -1.88 23.47 -10.25
C GLU A 180 -0.68 23.43 -9.31
N TRP A 181 0.39 22.76 -9.74
CA TRP A 181 1.66 22.70 -9.02
C TRP A 181 2.33 24.07 -8.90
N GLN A 182 2.33 24.86 -9.98
CA GLN A 182 2.91 26.21 -10.00
C GLN A 182 2.27 27.20 -9.04
N ARG A 183 1.04 26.93 -8.56
CA ARG A 183 0.38 27.74 -7.53
C ARG A 183 1.00 27.59 -6.14
N GLY A 184 1.89 26.61 -5.96
CA GLY A 184 2.49 26.26 -4.67
C GLY A 184 1.57 25.37 -3.82
N LEU A 185 2.14 24.71 -2.81
CA LEU A 185 1.39 23.81 -1.93
C LEU A 185 0.53 24.55 -0.90
N ASP A 186 0.89 25.79 -0.54
CA ASP A 186 0.19 26.58 0.48
C ASP A 186 -1.29 26.82 0.12
N VAL A 187 -1.62 26.92 -1.16
CA VAL A 187 -3.02 27.12 -1.61
C VAL A 187 -3.88 25.85 -1.48
N TRP A 188 -3.24 24.69 -1.30
CA TRP A 188 -3.93 23.41 -1.14
C TRP A 188 -4.17 23.08 0.33
N VAL A 189 -3.38 23.65 1.25
CA VAL A 189 -3.61 23.48 2.69
C VAL A 189 -4.98 24.06 3.05
N GLY A 190 -5.87 23.21 3.57
CA GLY A 190 -7.25 23.59 3.89
C GLY A 190 -8.20 23.63 2.67
N SER A 191 -7.78 23.17 1.50
CA SER A 191 -8.69 22.94 0.37
C SER A 191 -9.68 21.83 0.66
N SER A 192 -10.72 21.69 -0.18
CA SER A 192 -11.64 20.56 -0.14
C SER A 192 -10.87 19.23 -0.17
N ASP A 193 -11.07 18.42 0.86
CA ASP A 193 -10.42 17.13 1.05
C ASP A 193 -11.45 16.15 1.63
N PRO A 194 -11.93 15.19 0.81
CA PRO A 194 -12.98 14.26 1.23
C PRO A 194 -12.45 13.09 2.07
N PHE A 195 -11.13 12.95 2.24
CA PHE A 195 -10.57 11.86 3.04
C PHE A 195 -10.81 12.08 4.54
N PRO A 196 -11.04 11.01 5.32
CA PRO A 196 -11.10 11.12 6.78
C PRO A 196 -9.86 11.83 7.35
N PRO A 197 -9.98 12.53 8.49
CA PRO A 197 -8.84 13.18 9.12
C PRO A 197 -7.78 12.13 9.49
N TRP A 198 -6.51 12.46 9.25
CA TRP A 198 -5.38 11.64 9.71
C TRP A 198 -5.01 12.11 11.11
N THR A 199 -5.31 11.29 12.11
CA THR A 199 -4.91 11.55 13.49
C THR A 199 -3.65 10.77 13.83
N THR A 200 -2.83 11.30 14.74
CA THR A 200 -1.62 10.62 15.23
C THR A 200 -1.93 9.26 15.90
N GLU A 201 -3.19 9.01 16.28
CA GLU A 201 -3.65 7.77 16.91
C GLU A 201 -3.76 6.57 15.95
N SER A 202 -3.75 6.77 14.62
CA SER A 202 -3.84 5.67 13.65
C SER A 202 -2.57 4.82 13.53
N LEU A 203 -1.55 5.09 14.37
CA LEU A 203 -0.29 4.35 14.42
C LEU A 203 -0.27 3.23 15.47
N ILE A 204 -1.36 3.06 16.25
CA ILE A 204 -1.43 2.09 17.37
C ILE A 204 -2.63 1.16 17.18
N GLU A 205 -2.58 0.28 16.18
CA GLU A 205 -3.29 -1.00 16.23
C GLU A 205 -2.32 -2.08 15.72
N GLU A 206 -1.53 -2.62 16.66
CA GLU A 206 -0.77 -3.88 16.52
C GLU A 206 -1.65 -5.09 16.87
#